data_AF-A0A670JXZ4-F1
#
_entry.id   AF-A0A670JXZ4-F1
#
_cell.length_a   1.000
_cell.length_b   1.000
_cell.length_c   1.000
_cell.angle_alpha   90.00
_cell.angle_beta   90.00
_cell.angle_gamma   90.00
#
_symmetry.space_group_name_H-M   'P 1'
#
loop_
_entity.id
_entity.type
_entity.pdbx_description
1 polymer ?
#
loop_
_entity_poly.entity_id
_entity_poly.type
_entity_poly.pdbx_seq_one_letter_code
_entity_poly.pdbx_strand_id
1 'polypeptide(L)'
;PSVALHGAHWVCLAFYESHFDTAIVDHEADGSTSNGIFQINSHLWCEDYKHFQPNFCKMHCSDLLTSDIKDDIVCAMRIAQGPRGLGAWYHCSV
;
A
#
# COMPACT_ATOMS: atom_id res chain seq x y z
N PRO A 1 -16.44 20.37 6.16
CA PRO A 1 -17.27 19.14 6.04
C PRO A 1 -16.57 17.90 5.47
N SER A 2 -15.27 17.93 5.10
CA SER A 2 -14.67 16.87 4.26
C SER A 2 -13.77 15.86 4.99
N VAL A 3 -13.48 16.03 6.28
CA VAL A 3 -12.51 15.17 7.00
C VAL A 3 -13.10 13.78 7.32
N ALA A 4 -14.43 13.66 7.48
CA ALA A 4 -15.08 12.39 7.84
C ALA A 4 -15.17 11.37 6.68
N LEU A 5 -15.19 11.82 5.41
CA LEU A 5 -15.20 10.91 4.26
C LEU A 5 -13.83 10.27 3.98
N HIS A 6 -12.73 10.88 4.41
CA HIS A 6 -11.39 10.37 4.09
C HIS A 6 -11.05 9.09 4.85
N GLY A 7 -11.42 9.00 6.14
CA GLY A 7 -11.11 7.84 6.97
C GLY A 7 -11.79 6.54 6.52
N ALA A 8 -13.05 6.63 6.07
CA ALA A 8 -13.82 5.45 5.67
C ALA A 8 -13.22 4.72 4.45
N HIS A 9 -12.63 5.45 3.50
CA HIS A 9 -11.97 4.82 2.35
C HIS A 9 -10.71 4.05 2.75
N TRP A 10 -9.91 4.58 3.69
CA TRP A 10 -8.73 3.87 4.19
C TRP A 10 -9.09 2.59 4.95
N VAL A 11 -10.19 2.61 5.71
CA VAL A 11 -10.70 1.41 6.40
C VAL A 11 -11.23 0.38 5.41
N CYS A 12 -11.99 0.82 4.39
CA CYS A 12 -12.45 -0.04 3.30
C CYS A 12 -11.25 -0.68 2.59
N LEU A 13 -10.25 0.12 2.25
CA LEU A 13 -9.04 -0.30 1.56
C LEU A 13 -8.33 -1.41 2.35
N ALA A 14 -8.01 -1.16 3.62
CA ALA A 14 -7.36 -2.14 4.47
C ALA A 14 -8.16 -3.45 4.60
N PHE A 15 -9.50 -3.37 4.61
CA PHE A 15 -10.34 -4.56 4.67
C PHE A 15 -10.29 -5.39 3.37
N TYR A 16 -10.41 -4.76 2.21
CA TYR A 16 -10.48 -5.47 0.93
C TYR A 16 -9.11 -5.97 0.44
N GLU A 17 -8.05 -5.21 0.72
CA GLU A 17 -6.70 -5.57 0.26
C GLU A 17 -6.05 -6.62 1.17
N SER A 18 -6.27 -6.57 2.49
CA SER A 18 -5.54 -7.44 3.44
C SER A 18 -6.39 -8.08 4.53
N HIS A 19 -7.70 -7.80 4.58
CA HIS A 19 -8.52 -8.14 5.75
C HIS A 19 -7.92 -7.65 7.08
N PHE A 20 -7.24 -6.50 7.06
CA PHE A 20 -6.48 -5.91 8.16
C PHE A 20 -5.24 -6.69 8.63
N ASP A 21 -4.78 -7.68 7.85
CA ASP A 21 -3.54 -8.40 8.14
C ASP A 21 -2.34 -7.54 7.72
N THR A 22 -1.57 -7.06 8.70
CA THR A 22 -0.38 -6.25 8.44
C THR A 22 0.82 -7.08 7.96
N ALA A 23 0.78 -8.41 8.08
CA ALA A 23 1.90 -9.29 7.74
C ALA A 23 1.70 -10.05 6.41
N ILE A 24 0.61 -9.78 5.69
CA ILE A 24 0.30 -10.48 4.44
C ILE A 24 1.19 -10.03 3.29
N VAL A 25 1.61 -11.00 2.48
CA VAL A 25 2.42 -10.82 1.29
C VAL A 25 1.80 -11.62 0.16
N ASP A 26 1.38 -10.93 -0.89
CA ASP A 26 0.91 -11.55 -2.12
C ASP A 26 2.00 -11.51 -3.19
N HIS A 27 2.07 -12.58 -3.97
CA HIS A 27 3.07 -12.75 -5.02
C HIS A 27 2.43 -12.56 -6.39
N GLU A 28 2.91 -11.58 -7.14
CA GLU A 28 2.39 -11.24 -8.45
C GLU A 28 3.04 -12.06 -9.57
N ALA A 29 2.34 -12.15 -10.71
CA ALA A 29 2.82 -12.91 -11.87
C ALA A 29 4.10 -12.34 -12.50
N ASP A 30 4.37 -11.04 -12.30
CA ASP A 30 5.60 -10.37 -12.78
C ASP A 30 6.80 -10.55 -11.83
N GLY A 31 6.61 -11.26 -10.71
CA GLY A 31 7.63 -11.52 -9.69
C GLY A 31 7.68 -10.47 -8.57
N SER A 32 6.96 -9.35 -8.70
CA SER A 32 6.81 -8.37 -7.62
C SER A 32 5.96 -8.93 -6.47
N THR A 33 6.00 -8.25 -5.33
CA THR A 33 5.15 -8.58 -4.19
C THR A 33 4.28 -7.41 -3.78
N SER A 34 3.07 -7.69 -3.35
CA SER A 34 2.16 -6.73 -2.71
C SER A 34 2.23 -6.98 -1.20
N ASN A 35 2.52 -5.93 -0.42
CA ASN A 35 2.99 -6.08 0.96
C ASN A 35 2.11 -5.30 1.95
N GLY A 36 1.79 -5.92 3.07
CA GLY A 36 1.22 -5.27 4.25
C GLY A 36 -0.24 -4.88 4.12
N ILE A 37 -0.69 -4.02 5.02
CA ILE A 37 -2.12 -3.73 5.23
C ILE A 37 -2.80 -3.09 4.01
N PHE A 38 -2.04 -2.37 3.18
CA PHE A 38 -2.55 -1.70 1.97
C PHE A 38 -2.07 -2.35 0.65
N GLN A 39 -1.46 -3.55 0.73
CA GLN A 39 -0.95 -4.28 -0.43
C GLN A 39 -0.08 -3.41 -1.35
N ILE A 40 0.91 -2.75 -0.76
CA ILE A 40 1.81 -1.85 -1.47
C ILE A 40 2.81 -2.69 -2.29
N ASN A 41 2.81 -2.46 -3.60
CA ASN A 41 3.53 -3.30 -4.55
C ASN A 41 5.03 -2.92 -4.70
N SER A 42 5.91 -3.92 -4.66
CA SER A 42 7.38 -3.79 -4.72
C SER A 42 7.93 -3.37 -6.09
N HIS A 43 7.13 -3.43 -7.14
CA HIS A 43 7.53 -3.00 -8.48
C HIS A 43 7.85 -1.50 -8.52
N LEU A 44 7.18 -0.68 -7.70
CA LEU A 44 7.32 0.78 -7.74
C LEU A 44 7.58 1.45 -6.38
N TRP A 45 7.11 0.85 -5.28
CA TRP A 45 6.92 1.61 -4.04
C TRP A 45 7.93 1.30 -2.95
N CYS A 46 8.41 0.07 -2.83
CA CYS A 46 9.36 -0.37 -1.81
C CYS A 46 10.43 -1.28 -2.41
N GLU A 47 11.57 -1.41 -1.75
CA GLU A 47 12.68 -2.28 -2.18
C GLU A 47 12.54 -3.70 -1.61
N ASP A 48 12.58 -4.71 -2.49
CA ASP A 48 12.45 -6.13 -2.17
C ASP A 48 13.73 -6.95 -2.37
N TYR A 49 14.86 -6.29 -2.65
CA TYR A 49 16.17 -6.88 -3.00
C TYR A 49 16.19 -7.79 -4.25
N LYS A 50 15.04 -8.02 -4.90
CA LYS A 50 14.92 -8.84 -6.11
C LYS A 50 14.96 -7.97 -7.36
N HIS A 51 14.46 -6.74 -7.24
CA HIS A 51 14.34 -5.81 -8.34
C HIS A 51 15.13 -4.52 -8.05
N PHE A 52 16.00 -4.08 -8.99
CA PHE A 52 16.62 -2.73 -8.96
C PHE A 52 15.64 -1.63 -9.38
N GLN A 53 14.36 -1.85 -9.11
CA GLN A 53 13.25 -1.06 -9.58
C GLN A 53 13.05 0.22 -8.75
N PRO A 54 12.22 1.17 -9.22
CA PRO A 54 11.96 2.38 -8.45
C PRO A 54 11.46 2.06 -7.05
N ASN A 55 12.05 2.70 -6.05
CA ASN A 55 11.65 2.64 -4.65
C ASN A 55 11.11 4.03 -4.28
N PHE A 56 9.88 4.34 -4.70
CA PHE A 56 9.34 5.68 -4.50
C PHE A 56 9.18 6.02 -3.02
N CYS A 57 8.75 5.09 -2.16
CA CYS A 57 8.61 5.34 -0.72
C CYS A 57 9.95 5.35 0.04
N LYS A 58 11.05 4.95 -0.60
CA LYS A 58 12.42 4.95 -0.03
C LYS A 58 12.52 4.10 1.25
N MET A 59 11.94 2.92 1.21
CA MET A 59 11.88 1.98 2.33
C MET A 59 12.02 0.54 1.84
N HIS A 60 12.27 -0.41 2.75
CA HIS A 60 12.22 -1.84 2.43
C HIS A 60 10.79 -2.34 2.51
N CYS A 61 10.43 -3.30 1.66
CA CYS A 61 9.09 -3.89 1.72
C CYS A 61 8.84 -4.64 3.04
N SER A 62 9.89 -5.05 3.75
CA SER A 62 9.77 -5.63 5.11
C SER A 62 9.27 -4.64 6.16
N ASP A 63 9.49 -3.34 5.96
CA ASP A 63 9.05 -2.30 6.90
C ASP A 63 7.51 -2.18 6.91
N LEU A 64 6.86 -2.60 5.83
CA LEU A 64 5.40 -2.68 5.66
C LEU A 64 4.76 -3.91 6.31
N LEU A 65 5.57 -4.84 6.84
CA LEU A 65 5.09 -6.11 7.40
C LEU A 65 5.06 -6.12 8.93
N THR A 66 5.16 -4.95 9.54
CA THR A 66 5.19 -4.80 11.00
C THR A 66 3.79 -4.52 11.55
N SER A 67 3.65 -4.51 12.88
CA SER A 67 2.39 -4.11 13.52
C SER A 67 2.23 -2.58 13.62
N ASP A 68 3.30 -1.80 13.39
CA ASP A 68 3.24 -0.34 13.37
C ASP A 68 3.02 0.14 11.92
N ILE A 69 1.77 0.49 11.61
CA ILE A 69 1.36 0.85 10.25
C ILE A 69 1.69 2.31 9.84
N LYS A 70 2.53 3.02 10.60
CA LYS A 70 2.88 4.42 10.27
C LYS A 70 3.53 4.53 8.90
N ASP A 71 4.47 3.65 8.61
CA ASP A 71 5.20 3.70 7.35
C ASP A 71 4.30 3.28 6.17
N ASP A 72 3.40 2.32 6.38
CA ASP A 72 2.32 1.95 5.46
C ASP A 72 1.45 3.16 5.12
N ILE A 73 0.98 3.90 6.14
CA ILE A 73 0.13 5.08 5.97
C ILE A 73 0.87 6.17 5.19
N VAL A 74 2.13 6.43 5.52
CA VAL A 74 2.96 7.45 4.84
C VAL A 74 3.14 7.09 3.37
N CYS A 75 3.46 5.83 3.07
CA CYS A 75 3.62 5.38 1.70
C CYS A 75 2.29 5.40 0.93
N ALA A 76 1.20 4.90 1.52
CA ALA A 76 -0.12 4.91 0.90
C ALA A 76 -0.65 6.33 0.64
N MET A 77 -0.40 7.29 1.54
CA MET A 77 -0.71 8.71 1.30
C MET A 77 0.07 9.26 0.11
N ARG A 78 1.33 8.86 -0.07
CA ARG A 78 2.13 9.27 -1.23
C ARG A 78 1.59 8.70 -2.54
N ILE A 79 1.13 7.44 -2.53
CA ILE A 79 0.45 6.83 -3.68
C ILE A 79 -0.83 7.61 -4.01
N ALA A 80 -1.64 7.92 -3.00
CA ALA A 80 -2.90 8.63 -3.14
C ALA A 80 -2.75 10.12 -3.54
N GLN A 81 -1.56 10.71 -3.41
CA GLN A 81 -1.26 12.03 -3.97
C GLN A 81 -0.97 11.99 -5.49
N GLY A 82 -0.82 10.79 -6.05
CA GLY A 82 -0.62 10.60 -7.49
C GLY A 82 -1.88 10.89 -8.31
N PRO A 83 -1.77 10.92 -9.65
CA PRO A 83 -2.87 11.31 -10.55
C PRO A 83 -4.13 10.45 -10.43
N ARG A 84 -3.99 9.21 -9.93
CA ARG A 84 -5.11 8.26 -9.76
C ARG A 84 -5.80 8.38 -8.39
N GLY A 85 -5.26 9.14 -7.44
CA GLY A 85 -5.81 9.22 -6.10
C GLY A 85 -5.91 7.84 -5.42
N LEU A 86 -7.01 7.60 -4.70
CA LEU A 86 -7.38 6.28 -4.20
C LEU A 86 -7.82 5.30 -5.31
N GLY A 87 -8.04 5.77 -6.54
CA GLY A 87 -8.27 4.92 -7.72
C GLY A 87 -7.07 4.07 -8.13
N ALA A 88 -5.96 4.13 -7.40
CA ALA A 88 -4.92 3.11 -7.45
C ALA A 88 -5.41 1.75 -6.90
N TRP A 89 -6.49 1.74 -6.10
CA TRP A 89 -7.13 0.54 -5.56
C TRP A 89 -8.60 0.48 -6.01
N TYR A 90 -8.96 -0.59 -6.72
CA TYR A 90 -10.24 -0.68 -7.44
C TYR A 90 -11.47 -0.86 -6.53
N HIS A 91 -11.29 -1.37 -5.31
CA HIS A 91 -12.41 -1.81 -4.46
C HIS A 91 -13.05 -0.68 -3.63
N CYS A 92 -12.30 0.39 -3.35
CA CYS A 92 -12.71 1.44 -2.41
C CYS A 92 -12.48 2.86 -2.95
N SER A 93 -12.32 2.98 -4.27
CA SER A 93 -12.18 4.26 -4.97
C SER A 93 -13.49 5.06 -4.99
N VAL A 94 -13.41 6.36 -4.74
CA VAL A 94 -14.49 7.34 -5.01
C VAL A 94 -14.60 7.68 -6.48
#